data_AF-A0A523MMB0-F1
#
_entry.id   AF-A0A523MMB0-F1
#
_cell.length_a   1.000
_cell.length_b   1.000
_cell.length_c   1.000
_cell.angle_alpha   90.00
_cell.angle_beta   90.00
_cell.angle_gamma   90.00
#
_symmetry.space_group_name_H-M   'P 1'
#
loop_
_entity.id
_entity.type
_entity.pdbx_description
1 polymer ?
#
loop_
_entity_poly.entity_id
_entity_poly.type
_entity_poly.pdbx_seq_one_letter_code
_entity_poly.pdbx_strand_id
1 'polypeptide(L)' 'MPDNPRERNFWQLLNQRGIPQETYDYVFYIVSAIVIGEDPALFGFDFENPLKDIDKLSTDV' A
#
# COMPACT_ATOMS: atom_id res chain seq x y z
N MET A 1 -16.99 4.75 14.97
CA MET A 1 -16.23 4.24 13.80
C MET A 1 -17.24 3.69 12.81
N PRO A 2 -16.92 3.59 11.50
CA PRO A 2 -17.83 2.98 10.51
C PRO A 2 -18.23 1.56 10.92
N ASP A 3 -19.50 1.22 10.74
CA ASP A 3 -20.04 -0.09 11.11
C ASP A 3 -19.54 -1.18 10.16
N ASN A 4 -19.40 -0.85 8.88
CA ASN A 4 -18.84 -1.74 7.85
C ASN A 4 -17.31 -1.84 7.98
N PRO A 5 -16.73 -3.03 8.22
CA PRO A 5 -15.29 -3.20 8.33
C PRO A 5 -14.52 -2.82 7.06
N ARG A 6 -15.13 -2.96 5.87
CA ARG A 6 -14.46 -2.64 4.58
C ARG A 6 -14.23 -1.13 4.39
N GLU A 7 -15.01 -0.32 5.08
CA GLU A 7 -14.87 1.14 5.09
C GLU A 7 -13.76 1.59 6.05
N ARG A 8 -13.26 0.71 6.92
CA ARG A 8 -12.17 1.03 7.85
C ARG A 8 -10.81 0.95 7.16
N ASN A 9 -10.51 1.92 6.31
CA ASN A 9 -9.21 2.06 5.66
C ASN A 9 -8.56 3.42 5.97
N PHE A 10 -7.23 3.47 5.77
CA PHE A 10 -6.43 4.66 6.07
C PHE A 10 -6.91 5.90 5.30
N TRP A 11 -7.33 5.74 4.05
CA TRP A 11 -7.76 6.84 3.20
C TRP A 11 -9.05 7.50 3.70
N GLN A 12 -10.02 6.69 4.14
CA GLN A 12 -11.22 7.23 4.77
C GLN A 12 -10.90 7.95 6.09
N LEU A 13 -9.96 7.44 6.88
CA LEU A 13 -9.51 8.10 8.10
C LEU A 13 -8.85 9.46 7.81
N LEU A 14 -7.97 9.52 6.81
CA LEU A 14 -7.30 10.74 6.35
C LEU A 14 -8.29 11.83 5.94
N ASN A 15 -9.39 11.45 5.27
CA ASN A 15 -10.43 12.40 4.87
C ASN A 15 -11.24 12.96 6.05
N GLN A 16 -11.27 12.26 7.19
CA GLN A 16 -12.12 12.61 8.33
C GLN A 16 -11.36 13.34 9.45
N ARG A 17 -10.04 13.14 9.55
CA ARG A 17 -9.24 13.64 10.67
C ARG A 17 -7.85 14.07 10.20
N GLY A 18 -7.31 15.10 10.85
CA GLY A 18 -5.89 15.39 10.77
C GLY A 18 -5.08 14.25 11.40
N ILE A 19 -4.09 13.75 10.67
CA ILE A 19 -3.14 12.75 11.15
C ILE A 19 -1.75 13.36 11.24
N PRO A 20 -0.90 12.89 12.18
CA PRO A 20 0.48 13.36 12.27
C PRO A 20 1.22 13.16 10.96
N GLN A 21 2.07 14.13 10.60
CA GLN A 21 2.85 14.10 9.37
C GLN A 21 3.67 12.81 9.26
N GLU A 22 4.31 12.40 10.35
CA GLU A 22 5.08 11.15 10.43
C GLU A 22 4.26 9.92 10.03
N THR A 23 3.00 9.84 10.46
CA THR A 23 2.10 8.72 10.11
C THR A 23 1.72 8.75 8.63
N TYR A 24 1.45 9.95 8.09
CA TYR A 24 1.16 10.10 6.67
C TYR A 24 2.37 9.69 5.82
N ASP A 25 3.55 10.21 6.14
CA ASP A 25 4.79 9.93 5.42
C ASP A 25 5.14 8.44 5.45
N TYR A 26 4.97 7.79 6.61
CA TYR A 26 5.20 6.36 6.75
C TYR A 26 4.29 5.52 5.84
N VAL A 27 2.98 5.80 5.83
CA VAL A 27 2.04 5.07 4.96
C VAL A 27 2.31 5.38 3.49
N PHE A 28 2.57 6.64 3.16
CA PHE A 28 2.90 7.06 1.79
C PHE A 28 4.16 6.35 1.27
N TYR A 29 5.20 6.22 2.11
CA TYR A 29 6.43 5.50 1.77
C TYR A 29 6.17 4.03 1.43
N ILE A 30 5.37 3.33 2.25
CA ILE A 30 5.02 1.93 2.01
C ILE A 30 4.22 1.78 0.72
N VAL A 31 3.18 2.59 0.53
CA VAL A 31 2.34 2.53 -0.68
C VAL A 31 3.16 2.80 -1.93
N SER A 32 4.08 3.77 -1.88
CA SER A 32 5.00 4.06 -2.97
C SER A 32 5.88 2.85 -3.30
N ALA A 33 6.46 2.20 -2.28
CA ALA A 33 7.28 1.00 -2.48
C ALA A 33 6.48 -0.15 -3.11
N ILE A 34 5.21 -0.34 -2.72
CA ILE A 34 4.33 -1.34 -3.31
C ILE A 34 4.07 -1.04 -4.80
N VAL A 35 3.68 0.19 -5.12
CA VAL A 35 3.38 0.60 -6.51
C VAL A 35 4.62 0.49 -7.40
N ILE A 36 5.79 0.91 -6.91
CA ILE A 36 7.06 0.73 -7.62
C ILE A 36 7.37 -0.76 -7.79
N GLY A 37 7.11 -1.59 -6.78
CA GLY A 37 7.31 -3.02 -6.85
C GLY A 37 6.42 -3.72 -7.88
N GLU A 38 5.18 -3.28 -8.07
CA GLU A 38 4.28 -3.90 -9.05
C GLU A 38 4.75 -3.74 -10.50
N ASP A 39 5.34 -2.60 -10.85
CA ASP A 39 5.93 -2.38 -12.18
C ASP A 39 7.17 -1.47 -12.11
N PRO A 40 8.36 -2.04 -11.80
CA PRO A 40 9.57 -1.26 -11.60
C PRO A 40 10.03 -0.49 -12.85
N ALA A 41 9.69 -1.00 -14.04
CA ALA A 41 10.11 -0.40 -15.31
C ALA A 41 9.45 0.96 -15.55
N LEU A 42 8.22 1.17 -15.09
CA LEU A 42 7.54 2.48 -15.15
C LEU A 42 8.27 3.57 -14.35
N PHE A 43 9.10 3.16 -13.39
CA PHE A 43 9.87 4.05 -12.52
C PHE A 43 11.36 4.07 -12.86
N GLY A 44 11.77 3.45 -13.98
CA GLY A 44 13.15 3.47 -14.46
C GLY A 44 14.09 2.49 -13.75
N PHE A 45 13.54 1.50 -13.05
CA PHE A 45 14.33 0.41 -12.47
C PHE A 45 14.45 -0.76 -13.43
N ASP A 46 15.57 -1.49 -13.34
CA ASP A 46 15.91 -2.63 -14.18
C ASP A 46 15.70 -3.99 -13.49
N PHE A 47 15.18 -3.99 -12.26
CA PHE A 47 14.87 -5.21 -11.53
C PHE A 47 13.46 -5.74 -11.86
N GLU A 48 13.28 -7.05 -11.69
CA GLU A 48 11.98 -7.68 -11.86
C GLU A 48 11.03 -7.37 -10.71
N ASN A 49 9.72 -7.30 -10.97
CA ASN A 49 8.68 -7.10 -9.94
C ASN A 49 8.90 -8.07 -8.76
N PRO A 50 9.29 -7.57 -7.56
CA PRO A 50 9.59 -8.39 -6.39
C PRO A 50 8.35 -8.98 -5.71
N LEU A 51 7.15 -8.55 -6.12
CA LEU A 51 5.85 -8.99 -5.58
C LEU A 51 5.25 -10.16 -6.38
N LYS A 52 5.86 -10.56 -7.51
CA LYS A 52 5.38 -11.64 -8.40
C LYS A 52 5.07 -12.96 -7.69
N ASP A 53 5.76 -13.28 -6.60
CA ASP A 53 5.60 -14.54 -5.87
C ASP A 53 4.71 -14.44 -4.62
N ILE A 54 4.21 -13.24 -4.28
CA ILE A 54 3.36 -13.03 -3.10
C ILE A 54 1.97 -13.65 -3.31
N ASP A 55 1.42 -13.60 -4.53
CA ASP A 55 0.13 -14.23 -4.85
C ASP A 55 0.14 -15.75 -4.71
N LYS A 56 1.31 -16.38 -4.93
CA LYS A 56 1.45 -17.84 -4.82
C LYS A 56 1.34 -18.32 -3.37
N LEU A 57 1.77 -17.51 -2.40
CA LEU A 57 1.68 -17.84 -0.97
C LEU A 57 0.26 -17.65 -0.39
N SER A 58 -0.58 -16.81 -1.00
CA SER A 58 -1.95 -16.56 -0.53
C SER A 58 -2.96 -17.63 -0.98
N THR A 59 -2.61 -18.50 -1.93
CA THR A 59 -3.53 -19.52 -2.47
C THR A 59 -3.43 -20.87 -1.73
N ASP A 60 -2.47 -21.00 -0.81
CA ASP A 60 -2.22 -22.21 -0.01
C ASP A 60 -2.80 -22.13 1.44
N VAL A 61 -3.68 -21.18 1.74
CA VAL A 61 -4.36 -21.03 3.05
C VAL A 61 -5.88 -21.00 2.92
#